data_AF-A0A6N8J348-F1
#
_entry.id   AF-A0A6N8J348-F1
#
_cell.length_a   1.000
_cell.length_b   1.000
_cell.length_c   1.000
_cell.angle_alpha   90.00
_cell.angle_beta   90.00
_cell.angle_gamma   90.00
#
_symmetry.space_group_name_H-M   'P 1'
#
loop_
_entity.id
_entity.type
_entity.pdbx_description
1 polymer ?
#
loop_
_entity_poly.entity_id
_entity_poly.type
_entity_poly.pdbx_seq_one_letter_code
_entity_poly.pdbx_strand_id
1 'polypeptide(L)'
;MDDNWQLKLYNDIELYLQKINVDAEIIQDIRQDIFVKAHQHINTLKSDEKLLSWLRVIVYNTVIDHYRKKDKKFLLPDQNEEEYNEGNVYLLKCISLLIKTLPEEQKEVMEAIELNGISQTQFAKMHNLPLSTVKSRVQRAKKKINDTVKKSCFLRVDKYGNVTDYVPPKEIMYPRKLAH
;
A
#
# COMPACT_ATOMS: atom_id res chain seq x y z
N MET A 1 15.19 10.69 -13.66
CA MET A 1 14.87 9.37 -13.07
C MET A 1 13.35 9.28 -13.07
N ASP A 2 12.79 8.95 -14.23
CA ASP A 2 11.34 8.85 -14.39
C ASP A 2 10.94 7.46 -13.90
N ASP A 3 10.93 7.34 -12.58
CA ASP A 3 10.74 6.09 -11.87
C ASP A 3 9.23 5.88 -11.73
N ASN A 4 8.66 5.02 -12.58
CA ASN A 4 7.24 4.66 -12.57
C ASN A 4 6.92 3.79 -11.34
N TRP A 5 7.07 4.34 -10.15
CA TRP A 5 6.77 3.70 -8.86
C TRP A 5 5.30 3.30 -8.78
N GLN A 6 4.42 4.02 -9.48
CA GLN A 6 3.00 3.73 -9.59
C GLN A 6 2.77 2.38 -10.28
N LEU A 7 3.46 2.12 -11.41
CA LEU A 7 3.44 0.83 -12.09
C LEU A 7 3.97 -0.31 -11.20
N LYS A 8 5.09 -0.08 -10.52
CA LYS A 8 5.66 -1.08 -9.61
C LYS A 8 4.69 -1.43 -8.49
N LEU A 9 4.06 -0.41 -7.87
CA LEU A 9 3.04 -0.57 -6.84
C LEU A 9 1.80 -1.32 -7.36
N TYR A 10 1.34 -0.99 -8.56
CA TYR A 10 0.20 -1.63 -9.22
C TYR A 10 0.44 -3.14 -9.46
N ASN A 11 1.64 -3.48 -9.89
CA ASN A 11 2.05 -4.86 -10.13
C ASN A 11 2.25 -5.65 -8.83
N ASP A 12 2.86 -5.03 -7.82
CA ASP A 12 3.09 -5.70 -6.53
C ASP A 12 1.76 -6.07 -5.85
N ILE A 13 0.74 -5.21 -5.91
CA ILE A 13 -0.60 -5.56 -5.38
C ILE A 13 -1.23 -6.72 -6.16
N GLU A 14 -1.11 -6.76 -7.49
CA GLU A 14 -1.62 -7.88 -8.29
C GLU A 14 -0.90 -9.19 -7.98
N LEU A 15 0.43 -9.15 -7.88
CA LEU A 15 1.23 -10.32 -7.51
C LEU A 15 0.89 -10.80 -6.10
N TYR A 16 0.63 -9.90 -5.15
CA TYR A 16 0.09 -10.29 -3.84
C TYR A 16 -1.21 -11.08 -3.97
N LEU A 17 -2.20 -10.54 -4.69
CA LEU A 17 -3.52 -11.17 -4.85
C LEU A 17 -3.41 -12.55 -5.52
N GLN A 18 -2.53 -12.69 -6.51
CA GLN A 18 -2.24 -13.98 -7.14
C GLN A 18 -1.62 -14.97 -6.14
N LYS A 19 -0.69 -14.51 -5.29
CA LYS A 19 0.00 -15.35 -4.29
C LYS A 19 -0.90 -15.81 -3.16
N ILE A 20 -1.95 -15.07 -2.84
CA ILE A 20 -2.99 -15.50 -1.91
C ILE A 20 -4.17 -16.21 -2.60
N ASN A 21 -3.97 -16.68 -3.84
CA ASN A 21 -4.91 -17.50 -4.62
C ASN A 21 -6.28 -16.84 -4.89
N VAL A 22 -6.32 -15.52 -5.11
CA VAL A 22 -7.54 -14.84 -5.58
C VAL A 22 -7.83 -15.20 -7.04
N ASP A 23 -9.10 -15.43 -7.38
CA ASP A 23 -9.52 -15.81 -8.73
C ASP A 23 -9.13 -14.73 -9.75
N ALA A 24 -8.49 -15.12 -10.85
CA ALA A 24 -8.00 -14.18 -11.87
C ALA A 24 -9.08 -13.24 -12.43
N GLU A 25 -10.34 -13.70 -12.49
CA GLU A 25 -11.49 -12.94 -12.97
C GLU A 25 -11.82 -11.70 -12.12
N ILE A 26 -11.52 -11.73 -10.81
CA ILE A 26 -11.88 -10.66 -9.87
C ILE A 26 -10.67 -9.88 -9.34
N ILE A 27 -9.44 -10.30 -9.69
CA ILE A 27 -8.20 -9.62 -9.27
C ILE A 27 -8.21 -8.14 -9.67
N GLN A 28 -8.67 -7.84 -10.89
CA GLN A 28 -8.68 -6.46 -11.40
C GLN A 28 -9.62 -5.57 -10.58
N ASP A 29 -10.82 -6.06 -10.28
CA ASP A 29 -11.83 -5.35 -9.50
C ASP A 29 -11.39 -5.17 -8.05
N ILE A 30 -10.86 -6.24 -7.43
CA ILE A 30 -10.32 -6.18 -6.06
C ILE A 30 -9.17 -5.17 -5.99
N ARG A 31 -8.25 -5.18 -6.96
CA ARG A 31 -7.13 -4.24 -6.99
C ARG A 31 -7.62 -2.79 -7.10
N GLN A 32 -8.56 -2.52 -8.00
CA GLN A 32 -9.16 -1.20 -8.12
C GLN A 32 -9.74 -0.75 -6.78
N ASP A 33 -10.55 -1.59 -6.14
CA ASP A 33 -11.16 -1.28 -4.84
C ASP A 33 -10.11 -1.06 -3.74
N ILE A 34 -8.99 -1.79 -3.76
CA ILE A 34 -7.87 -1.58 -2.83
C ILE A 34 -7.30 -0.18 -3.00
N PHE A 35 -7.04 0.27 -4.23
CA PHE A 35 -6.51 1.62 -4.47
C PHE A 35 -7.51 2.71 -4.06
N VAL A 36 -8.80 2.51 -4.34
CA VAL A 36 -9.88 3.42 -3.94
C VAL A 36 -9.98 3.51 -2.42
N LYS A 37 -10.06 2.37 -1.72
CA LYS A 37 -10.14 2.30 -0.26
C LYS A 37 -8.87 2.82 0.41
N ALA A 38 -7.69 2.51 -0.14
CA ALA A 38 -6.42 3.07 0.31
C ALA A 38 -6.47 4.59 0.25
N HIS A 39 -6.90 5.17 -0.88
CA HIS A 39 -7.07 6.61 -1.01
C HIS A 39 -8.07 7.21 0.00
N GLN A 40 -9.22 6.58 0.19
CA GLN A 40 -10.26 7.08 1.09
C GLN A 40 -9.85 7.00 2.58
N HIS A 41 -9.17 5.92 2.96
CA HIS A 41 -8.88 5.59 4.35
C HIS A 41 -7.44 5.86 4.79
N ILE A 42 -6.56 6.38 3.92
CA ILE A 42 -5.19 6.72 4.32
C ILE A 42 -5.15 7.75 5.46
N ASN A 43 -6.15 8.63 5.55
CA ASN A 43 -6.28 9.59 6.65
C ASN A 43 -6.66 8.91 8.00
N THR A 44 -7.15 7.67 7.97
CA THR A 44 -7.50 6.90 9.18
C THR A 44 -6.31 6.12 9.75
N LEU A 45 -5.12 6.26 9.17
CA LEU A 45 -3.87 5.69 9.67
C LEU A 45 -3.44 6.39 10.98
N LYS A 46 -4.17 6.12 12.06
CA LYS A 46 -4.02 6.75 13.38
C LYS A 46 -2.83 6.23 14.19
N SER A 47 -2.38 5.00 13.92
CA SER A 47 -1.22 4.40 14.60
C SER A 47 0.05 4.71 13.81
N ASP A 48 1.05 5.28 14.48
CA ASP A 48 2.29 5.81 13.90
C ASP A 48 3.32 4.74 13.51
N GLU A 49 2.97 3.45 13.59
CA GLU A 49 3.91 2.33 13.40
C GLU A 49 3.32 1.17 12.59
N LYS A 50 2.25 1.40 11.81
CA LYS A 50 1.45 0.31 11.22
C LYS A 50 0.97 0.57 9.79
N LEU A 51 1.79 1.15 8.93
CA LEU A 51 1.46 1.28 7.50
C LEU A 51 1.27 -0.10 6.86
N LEU A 52 2.12 -1.07 7.19
CA LEU A 52 1.97 -2.45 6.71
C LEU A 52 0.70 -3.12 7.20
N SER A 53 0.42 -3.06 8.50
CA SER A 53 -0.80 -3.65 9.04
C SER A 53 -2.04 -2.98 8.48
N TRP A 54 -2.02 -1.67 8.26
CA TRP A 54 -3.12 -0.94 7.63
C TRP A 54 -3.38 -1.37 6.20
N LEU A 55 -2.33 -1.48 5.37
CA LEU A 55 -2.46 -1.94 3.99
C LEU A 55 -2.98 -3.38 3.94
N ARG A 56 -2.44 -4.26 4.80
CA ARG A 56 -2.94 -5.64 4.94
C ARG A 56 -4.43 -5.68 5.25
N VAL A 57 -4.89 -4.88 6.20
CA VAL A 57 -6.31 -4.81 6.57
C VAL A 57 -7.18 -4.37 5.40
N ILE A 58 -6.76 -3.35 4.63
CA ILE A 58 -7.51 -2.90 3.45
C ILE A 58 -7.59 -4.00 2.41
N VAL A 59 -6.46 -4.61 2.07
CA VAL A 59 -6.38 -5.65 1.05
C VAL A 59 -7.24 -6.84 1.45
N TYR A 60 -7.04 -7.35 2.67
CA TYR A 60 -7.76 -8.50 3.20
C TYR A 60 -9.28 -8.27 3.27
N ASN A 61 -9.72 -7.15 3.83
CA ASN A 61 -11.15 -6.82 3.89
C ASN A 61 -11.76 -6.68 2.49
N THR A 62 -11.00 -6.15 1.53
CA THR A 62 -11.49 -6.01 0.15
C THR A 62 -11.65 -7.36 -0.53
N VAL A 63 -10.69 -8.27 -0.37
CA VAL A 63 -10.82 -9.66 -0.83
C VAL A 63 -12.05 -10.32 -0.21
N ILE A 64 -12.23 -10.20 1.11
CA ILE A 64 -13.42 -10.72 1.81
C ILE A 64 -14.71 -10.16 1.23
N ASP A 65 -14.79 -8.84 1.05
CA ASP A 65 -16.01 -8.19 0.58
C ASP A 65 -16.42 -8.69 -0.82
N HIS A 66 -15.45 -8.90 -1.70
CA HIS A 66 -15.67 -9.45 -3.04
C HIS A 66 -16.17 -10.90 -2.99
N TYR A 67 -15.51 -11.75 -2.20
CA TYR A 67 -15.94 -13.15 -2.08
C TYR A 67 -17.29 -13.28 -1.36
N ARG A 68 -17.59 -12.48 -0.34
CA ARG A 68 -18.90 -12.45 0.34
C ARG A 68 -20.05 -12.07 -0.60
N LYS A 69 -19.80 -11.21 -1.58
CA LYS A 69 -20.77 -10.83 -2.62
C LYS A 69 -20.96 -11.92 -3.67
N LYS A 70 -19.91 -12.70 -3.98
CA LYS A 70 -19.90 -13.76 -5.00
C LYS A 70 -20.48 -15.08 -4.48
N ASP A 71 -20.17 -15.50 -3.24
CA ASP A 71 -20.68 -16.73 -2.65
C ASP A 71 -20.47 -16.83 -1.12
N LYS A 72 -21.35 -17.52 -0.38
CA LYS A 72 -21.30 -17.58 1.11
C LYS A 72 -20.19 -18.48 1.68
N LYS A 73 -19.38 -19.13 0.85
CA LYS A 73 -18.37 -20.13 1.26
C LYS A 73 -16.99 -19.77 0.73
N PHE A 74 -16.37 -18.74 1.31
CA PHE A 74 -14.94 -18.53 1.13
C PHE A 74 -14.21 -18.85 2.44
N LEU A 75 -13.37 -19.88 2.42
CA LEU A 75 -12.45 -20.22 3.49
C LEU A 75 -11.13 -19.51 3.20
N LEU A 76 -10.78 -18.57 4.05
CA LEU A 76 -9.53 -17.80 3.93
C LEU A 76 -8.35 -18.63 4.46
N PRO A 77 -7.13 -18.35 3.97
CA PRO A 77 -5.92 -18.68 4.72
C PRO A 77 -5.99 -18.05 6.12
N ASP A 78 -5.58 -18.79 7.15
CA ASP A 78 -5.61 -18.35 8.55
C ASP A 78 -4.78 -17.05 8.72
N GLN A 79 -5.32 -16.07 9.46
CA GLN A 79 -4.63 -14.81 9.76
C GLN A 79 -3.45 -15.00 10.73
N ASN A 80 -3.35 -16.17 11.38
CA ASN A 80 -2.36 -16.43 12.42
C ASN A 80 -0.99 -16.89 11.90
N GLU A 81 -0.86 -17.14 10.60
CA GLU A 81 0.44 -17.46 10.03
C GLU A 81 1.17 -16.14 9.68
N GLU A 82 1.94 -15.64 10.66
CA GLU A 82 3.18 -14.87 10.40
C GLU A 82 4.23 -15.69 9.61
N GLU A 83 3.87 -16.90 9.20
CA GLU A 83 4.64 -17.74 8.31
C GLU A 83 4.80 -17.06 6.96
N TYR A 84 5.96 -17.31 6.35
CA TYR A 84 6.53 -16.55 5.25
C TYR A 84 5.68 -16.70 3.96
N ASN A 85 4.54 -16.00 3.89
CA ASN A 85 3.72 -15.96 2.70
C ASN A 85 4.46 -15.10 1.65
N GLU A 86 4.83 -15.68 0.51
CA GLU A 86 5.46 -14.96 -0.60
C GLU A 86 4.66 -13.70 -1.01
N GLY A 87 3.34 -13.70 -0.82
CA GLY A 87 2.50 -12.52 -0.94
C GLY A 87 2.97 -11.35 -0.06
N ASN A 88 3.27 -11.59 1.22
CA ASN A 88 3.70 -10.53 2.14
C ASN A 88 4.96 -9.80 1.65
N VAL A 89 5.82 -10.47 0.87
CA VAL A 89 6.97 -9.83 0.22
C VAL A 89 6.53 -8.74 -0.76
N TYR A 90 5.46 -8.96 -1.53
CA TYR A 90 4.94 -7.95 -2.44
C TYR A 90 4.27 -6.78 -1.72
N LEU A 91 3.57 -7.01 -0.60
CA LEU A 91 3.07 -5.91 0.23
C LEU A 91 4.20 -5.07 0.84
N LEU A 92 5.30 -5.71 1.26
CA LEU A 92 6.49 -5.00 1.71
C LEU A 92 7.13 -4.17 0.59
N LYS A 93 7.18 -4.70 -0.64
CA LYS A 93 7.65 -3.95 -1.82
C LYS A 93 6.76 -2.74 -2.11
N CYS A 94 5.42 -2.89 -2.04
CA CYS A 94 4.47 -1.79 -2.16
C CYS A 94 4.82 -0.63 -1.22
N ILE A 95 5.07 -0.97 0.06
CA ILE A 95 5.40 0.02 1.09
C ILE A 95 6.77 0.65 0.86
N SER A 96 7.77 -0.17 0.51
CA SER A 96 9.11 0.34 0.19
C SER A 96 9.07 1.36 -0.95
N LEU A 97 8.26 1.13 -1.98
CA LEU A 97 8.08 2.08 -3.09
C LEU A 97 7.46 3.39 -2.63
N LEU A 98 6.44 3.35 -1.77
CA LEU A 98 5.83 4.54 -1.20
C LEU A 98 6.82 5.33 -0.33
N ILE A 99 7.58 4.63 0.51
CA ILE A 99 8.60 5.23 1.39
C ILE A 99 9.72 5.90 0.58
N LYS A 100 10.13 5.32 -0.55
CA LYS A 100 11.13 5.93 -1.45
C LYS A 100 10.72 7.28 -2.04
N THR A 101 9.42 7.61 -2.04
CA THR A 101 8.94 8.93 -2.50
C THR A 101 9.07 10.04 -1.45
N LEU A 102 9.50 9.68 -0.23
CA LEU A 102 9.61 10.60 0.89
C LEU A 102 10.93 11.38 0.88
N PRO A 103 10.96 12.60 1.46
CA PRO A 103 12.20 13.28 1.82
C PRO A 103 13.05 12.45 2.78
N GLU A 104 14.38 12.60 2.73
CA GLU A 104 15.34 11.71 3.42
C GLU A 104 15.04 11.52 4.92
N GLU A 105 14.79 12.60 5.66
CA GLU A 105 14.50 12.51 7.10
C GLU A 105 13.21 11.76 7.44
N GLN A 106 12.23 11.77 6.52
CA GLN A 106 10.96 11.06 6.66
C GLN A 106 11.11 9.61 6.21
N LYS A 107 11.90 9.39 5.16
CA LYS A 107 12.24 8.07 4.63
C LYS A 107 12.96 7.24 5.69
N GLU A 108 14.02 7.77 6.29
CA GLU A 108 14.84 7.07 7.28
C GLU A 108 14.01 6.53 8.45
N VAL A 109 13.16 7.38 9.04
CA VAL A 109 12.28 6.97 10.15
C VAL A 109 11.25 5.92 9.71
N MET A 110 10.71 6.04 8.49
CA MET A 110 9.71 5.10 7.98
C MET A 110 10.32 3.75 7.61
N GLU A 111 11.53 3.71 7.04
CA GLU A 111 12.24 2.46 6.75
C GLU A 111 12.55 1.71 8.05
N ALA A 112 13.06 2.42 9.07
CA ALA A 112 13.35 1.81 10.37
C ALA A 112 12.11 1.21 11.04
N ILE A 113 10.98 1.90 11.00
CA ILE A 113 9.76 1.46 11.65
C ILE A 113 9.04 0.37 10.85
N GLU A 114 8.78 0.61 9.55
CA GLU A 114 7.91 -0.24 8.75
C GLU A 114 8.64 -1.44 8.11
N LEU A 115 9.93 -1.30 7.81
CA LEU A 115 10.70 -2.37 7.16
C LEU A 115 11.55 -3.14 8.17
N ASN A 116 12.11 -2.45 9.18
CA ASN A 116 12.99 -3.06 10.16
C ASN A 116 12.31 -3.36 11.50
N GLY A 117 11.04 -2.97 11.68
CA GLY A 117 10.25 -3.28 12.88
C GLY A 117 10.73 -2.58 14.15
N ILE A 118 11.49 -1.49 14.03
CA ILE A 118 12.01 -0.73 15.18
C ILE A 118 10.91 0.22 15.67
N SER A 119 10.65 0.26 16.98
CA SER A 119 9.67 1.22 17.53
C SER A 119 10.17 2.67 17.42
N GLN A 120 9.26 3.65 17.40
CA GLN A 120 9.62 5.07 17.43
C GLN A 120 10.48 5.44 18.65
N THR A 121 10.25 4.78 19.78
CA THR A 121 11.02 5.02 21.00
C THR A 121 12.47 4.57 20.86
N GLN A 122 12.70 3.45 20.18
CA GLN A 122 14.05 2.95 19.89
C GLN A 122 14.74 3.83 18.85
N PHE A 123 14.03 4.25 17.79
CA PHE A 123 14.56 5.18 16.79
C PHE A 123 14.97 6.53 17.42
N ALA A 124 14.12 7.10 18.27
CA ALA A 124 14.42 8.33 19.00
C ALA A 124 15.72 8.24 19.81
N LYS A 125 15.90 7.12 20.54
CA LYS A 125 17.12 6.85 21.32
C LYS A 125 18.35 6.67 20.43
N MET A 126 18.24 5.88 19.37
CA MET A 126 19.35 5.56 18.46
C MET A 126 19.89 6.81 17.75
N HIS A 127 18.99 7.73 17.38
CA HIS A 127 19.34 8.96 16.67
C HIS A 127 19.49 10.19 17.59
N ASN A 128 19.39 10.02 18.91
CA ASN A 128 19.44 11.09 19.90
C ASN A 128 18.45 12.25 19.61
N LEU A 129 17.20 11.89 19.27
CA LEU A 129 16.13 12.83 18.92
C LEU A 129 15.01 12.82 19.98
N PRO A 130 14.33 13.95 20.21
CA PRO A 130 13.08 13.96 20.98
C PRO A 130 12.01 13.08 20.33
N LEU A 131 11.25 12.32 21.12
CA LEU A 131 10.14 11.50 20.62
C LEU A 131 9.09 12.34 19.87
N SER A 132 8.90 13.61 20.26
CA SER A 132 8.03 14.55 19.55
C SER A 132 8.49 14.83 18.12
N THR A 133 9.80 14.91 17.89
CA THR A 133 10.39 15.09 16.55
C THR A 133 10.13 13.86 15.68
N VAL A 134 10.35 12.65 16.22
CA VAL A 134 10.08 11.39 15.53
C VAL A 134 8.61 11.29 15.12
N LYS A 135 7.69 11.55 16.05
CA LYS A 135 6.24 11.60 15.77
C LYS A 135 5.89 12.58 14.66
N SER A 136 6.44 13.80 14.70
CA SER A 136 6.22 14.79 13.65
C SER A 136 6.74 14.33 12.29
N ARG A 137 7.91 13.66 12.23
CA ARG A 137 8.45 13.11 10.97
C ARG A 137 7.56 12.02 10.39
N VAL A 138 7.10 11.08 11.22
CA VAL A 138 6.15 10.03 10.82
C VAL A 138 4.85 10.62 10.30
N GLN A 139 4.28 11.60 11.01
CA GLN A 139 3.03 12.25 10.59
C GLN A 139 3.17 12.93 9.21
N ARG A 140 4.28 13.62 8.98
CA ARG A 140 4.57 14.26 7.68
C ARG A 140 4.80 13.24 6.58
N ALA A 141 5.50 12.15 6.88
CA ALA A 141 5.69 11.03 5.95
C ALA A 141 4.36 10.46 5.47
N LYS A 142 3.43 10.17 6.39
CA LYS A 142 2.08 9.68 6.05
C LYS A 142 1.31 10.66 5.17
N LYS A 143 1.34 11.96 5.52
CA LYS A 143 0.70 12.99 4.70
C LYS A 143 1.28 13.01 3.28
N LYS A 144 2.59 12.85 3.15
CA LYS A 144 3.25 12.81 1.84
C LYS A 144 2.87 11.54 1.06
N ILE A 145 2.84 10.37 1.69
CA ILE A 145 2.36 9.13 1.06
C ILE A 145 0.91 9.29 0.58
N ASN A 146 0.03 9.89 1.41
CA ASN A 146 -1.33 10.20 1.03
C ASN A 146 -1.39 11.10 -0.21
N ASP A 147 -0.66 12.21 -0.21
CA ASP A 147 -0.61 13.13 -1.34
C ASP A 147 -0.04 12.46 -2.61
N THR A 148 0.90 11.54 -2.44
CA THR A 148 1.50 10.75 -3.51
C THR A 148 0.50 9.74 -4.11
N VAL A 149 -0.27 9.03 -3.27
CA VAL A 149 -1.34 8.11 -3.72
C VAL A 149 -2.48 8.90 -4.38
N LYS A 150 -2.86 10.06 -3.83
CA LYS A 150 -3.85 10.99 -4.43
C LYS A 150 -3.48 11.45 -5.83
N LYS A 151 -2.19 11.66 -6.06
CA LYS A 151 -1.64 12.06 -7.37
C LYS A 151 -1.32 10.86 -8.26
N SER A 152 -1.76 9.66 -7.88
CA SER A 152 -1.66 8.49 -8.73
C SER A 152 -2.34 8.74 -10.07
N CYS A 153 -1.68 8.41 -11.18
CA CYS A 153 -2.29 8.47 -12.51
C CYS A 153 -3.49 7.53 -12.64
N PHE A 154 -3.67 6.60 -11.70
CA PHE A 154 -4.77 5.65 -11.67
C PHE A 154 -6.08 6.25 -11.19
N LEU A 155 -6.04 7.30 -10.36
CA LEU A 155 -7.22 7.84 -9.69
C LEU A 155 -7.63 9.17 -10.33
N ARG A 156 -8.90 9.27 -10.74
CA ARG A 156 -9.53 10.56 -11.03
C ARG A 156 -10.36 10.96 -9.84
N VAL A 157 -10.13 12.18 -9.36
CA VAL A 157 -10.87 12.75 -8.23
C VAL A 157 -11.61 14.01 -8.64
N ASP A 158 -12.80 14.23 -8.07
CA ASP A 158 -13.54 15.48 -8.22
C ASP A 158 -12.92 16.62 -7.39
N LYS A 159 -13.52 17.82 -7.48
CA LYS A 159 -13.10 19.01 -6.71
C LYS A 159 -13.21 18.84 -5.18
N TYR A 160 -13.92 17.82 -4.70
CA TYR A 160 -14.07 17.49 -3.29
C TYR A 160 -13.13 16.36 -2.84
N GLY A 161 -12.36 15.79 -3.76
CA GLY A 161 -11.45 14.66 -3.49
C GLY A 161 -12.15 13.29 -3.51
N ASN A 162 -13.37 13.18 -4.02
CA ASN A 162 -14.02 11.89 -4.20
C ASN A 162 -13.48 11.21 -5.45
N VAL A 163 -13.22 9.89 -5.39
CA VAL A 163 -12.81 9.12 -6.57
C VAL A 163 -14.00 9.00 -7.52
N THR A 164 -13.87 9.56 -8.72
CA THR A 164 -14.90 9.51 -9.78
C THR A 164 -14.64 8.42 -10.79
N ASP A 165 -13.37 8.05 -10.99
CA ASP A 165 -12.97 7.05 -11.96
C ASP A 165 -11.61 6.45 -11.58
N TYR A 166 -11.36 5.22 -12.03
CA TYR A 166 -10.08 4.54 -11.89
C TYR A 166 -9.65 4.02 -13.26
N VAL A 167 -8.62 4.64 -13.83
CA VAL A 167 -8.11 4.24 -15.16
C VAL A 167 -6.59 4.15 -15.09
N PRO A 168 -6.02 2.94 -15.06
CA PRO A 168 -4.61 2.80 -15.27
C PRO A 168 -4.22 3.28 -16.70
N PRO A 169 -3.09 4.00 -16.87
CA PRO A 169 -2.58 4.37 -18.18
C PRO A 169 -2.54 3.18 -19.14
N LYS A 170 -2.68 3.44 -20.45
CA LYS A 170 -2.73 2.38 -21.46
C LYS A 170 -1.46 1.53 -21.48
N GLU A 171 -0.33 2.12 -21.12
CA GLU A 171 0.97 1.47 -20.94
C GLU A 171 0.94 0.37 -19.86
N ILE A 172 -0.03 0.46 -18.95
CA ILE A 172 -0.26 -0.44 -17.82
C ILE A 172 -1.31 -1.50 -18.16
N MET A 173 -2.34 -1.13 -18.93
CA MET A 173 -3.34 -2.07 -19.44
C MET A 173 -2.78 -2.97 -20.56
N TYR A 174 -1.83 -2.47 -21.34
CA TYR A 174 -1.18 -3.18 -22.44
C TYR A 174 0.33 -2.92 -22.37
N PRO A 175 1.08 -3.63 -21.51
CA PRO A 175 2.53 -3.57 -21.58
C PRO A 175 2.90 -4.01 -23.00
N ARG A 176 3.47 -3.10 -23.81
CA ARG A 176 4.06 -3.49 -25.09
C ARG A 176 4.94 -4.69 -24.78
N LYS A 177 4.61 -5.87 -25.33
CA LYS A 177 5.53 -7.00 -25.31
C LYS A 177 6.83 -6.46 -25.85
N LEU A 178 7.85 -6.35 -24.99
CA LEU A 178 9.20 -6.00 -25.40
C LEU A 178 9.57 -7.04 -26.45
N ALA A 179 9.64 -6.60 -27.71
CA ALA A 179 10.19 -7.42 -28.78
C ALA A 179 11.59 -7.83 -28.33
N HIS A 180 11.83 -9.15 -28.30
CA HIS A 180 13.14 -9.74 -28.10
C HIS A 180 14.13 -9.29 -29.18
#